data_AF-A0A3M1H7E8-F1
#
_entry.id   AF-A0A3M1H7E8-F1
#
_cell.length_a   1.000
_cell.length_b   1.000
_cell.length_c   1.000
_cell.angle_alpha   90.00
_cell.angle_beta   90.00
_cell.angle_gamma   90.00
#
_symmetry.space_group_name_H-M   'P 1'
#
loop_
_entity.id
_entity.type
_entity.pdbx_description
1 polymer ?
#
loop_
_entity_poly.entity_id
_entity_poly.type
_entity_poly.pdbx_seq_one_letter_code
_entity_poly.pdbx_strand_id
1 'polypeptide(L)'
;MNQGILFFQIHLLDFLGVFPNIFSCHLCGVQIPHGNLHQFHLAESGLLCSSCSGKSSPSSSSHAPSLRREDLKILQRIVQMEREKKKTLSLAPKVLTRLVSFLHPILSYQLERPFHSWLYLQEFSLRTSLT
;
A
#
# COMPACT_ATOMS: atom_id res chain seq x y z
N MET A 1 -14.26 6.87 -4.59
CA MET A 1 -12.81 6.83 -4.92
C MET A 1 -12.64 6.09 -6.24
N ASN A 2 -11.80 6.59 -7.16
CA ASN A 2 -11.60 6.01 -8.50
C ASN A 2 -10.45 4.98 -8.47
N GLN A 3 -10.63 3.82 -9.12
CA GLN A 3 -9.59 2.77 -9.24
C GLN A 3 -8.34 3.26 -9.97
N GLY A 4 -8.48 4.26 -10.85
CA GLY A 4 -7.36 4.90 -11.54
C GLY A 4 -6.30 5.44 -10.58
N ILE A 5 -6.68 5.92 -9.39
CA ILE A 5 -5.73 6.40 -8.39
C ILE A 5 -4.85 5.27 -7.88
N LEU A 6 -5.43 4.11 -7.57
CA LEU A 6 -4.68 2.95 -7.10
C LEU A 6 -3.68 2.47 -8.15
N PHE A 7 -4.12 2.33 -9.40
CA PHE A 7 -3.25 1.89 -10.49
C PHE A 7 -2.14 2.90 -10.77
N PHE A 8 -2.44 4.19 -10.71
CA PHE A 8 -1.43 5.24 -10.82
C PHE A 8 -0.37 5.12 -9.71
N GLN A 9 -0.77 4.94 -8.45
CA GLN A 9 0.18 4.79 -7.34
C GLN A 9 1.08 3.57 -7.50
N ILE A 10 0.51 2.42 -7.88
CA ILE A 10 1.27 1.19 -8.15
C ILE A 10 2.27 1.43 -9.28
N HIS A 11 1.80 1.99 -10.40
CA HIS A 11 2.66 2.25 -11.55
C HIS A 11 3.75 3.28 -11.27
N LEU A 12 3.46 4.32 -10.47
CA LEU A 12 4.45 5.32 -10.11
C LEU A 12 5.54 4.73 -9.22
N LEU A 13 5.17 3.98 -8.18
CA LEU A 13 6.13 3.29 -7.30
C LEU A 13 7.01 2.30 -8.07
N ASP A 14 6.42 1.55 -8.99
CA ASP A 14 7.12 0.60 -9.87
C ASP A 14 8.08 1.32 -10.82
N PHE A 15 7.61 2.39 -11.46
CA PHE A 15 8.42 3.23 -12.35
C PHE A 15 9.62 3.87 -11.63
N LEU A 16 9.44 4.29 -10.38
CA LEU A 16 10.50 4.85 -9.55
C LEU A 16 11.47 3.78 -9.02
N GLY A 17 11.20 2.49 -9.20
CA GLY A 17 12.02 1.41 -8.67
C GLY A 17 11.96 1.24 -7.15
N VAL A 18 10.97 1.87 -6.50
CA VAL A 18 10.80 1.89 -5.02
C VAL A 18 9.53 1.16 -4.57
N PHE A 19 8.92 0.38 -5.47
CA PHE A 19 7.76 -0.43 -5.11
C PHE A 19 8.13 -1.41 -4.00
N PRO A 20 7.36 -1.46 -2.89
CA PRO A 20 7.70 -2.31 -1.76
C PRO A 20 7.67 -3.78 -2.15
N ASN A 21 8.60 -4.57 -1.60
CA ASN A 21 8.49 -6.01 -1.72
C ASN A 21 7.34 -6.51 -0.84
N ILE A 22 6.23 -6.87 -1.48
CA ILE A 22 5.02 -7.39 -0.84
C ILE A 22 4.92 -8.92 -0.88
N PHE A 23 5.92 -9.62 -1.43
CA PHE A 23 5.89 -11.08 -1.62
C PHE A 23 6.74 -11.82 -0.58
N SER A 24 7.78 -11.19 -0.05
CA SER A 24 8.66 -11.78 0.96
C SER A 24 8.94 -10.82 2.10
N CYS A 25 9.32 -11.37 3.24
CA CYS A 25 9.78 -10.60 4.39
C CYS A 25 11.05 -9.83 4.02
N HIS A 26 11.10 -8.54 4.34
CA HIS A 26 12.26 -7.70 4.10
C HIS A 26 13.50 -8.19 4.88
N LEU A 27 13.31 -8.66 6.12
CA LEU A 27 14.44 -9.04 6.98
C LEU A 27 14.97 -10.46 6.75
N CYS A 28 14.10 -11.45 6.51
CA CYS A 28 14.53 -12.85 6.41
C CYS A 28 14.29 -13.48 5.04
N GLY A 29 13.68 -12.76 4.09
CA GLY A 29 13.40 -13.26 2.75
C GLY A 29 12.34 -14.37 2.67
N VAL A 30 11.77 -14.80 3.80
CA VAL A 30 10.73 -15.83 3.79
C VAL A 30 9.55 -15.33 2.95
N GLN A 31 9.05 -16.19 2.06
CA GLN A 31 7.83 -15.89 1.33
C GLN A 31 6.72 -15.58 2.33
N ILE A 32 5.99 -14.50 2.07
CA ILE A 32 4.83 -14.11 2.84
C ILE A 32 3.63 -14.77 2.17
N PRO A 33 3.19 -15.95 2.66
CA PRO A 33 2.03 -16.60 2.10
C PRO A 33 0.82 -15.70 2.29
N HIS A 34 -0.17 -15.91 1.42
CA HIS A 34 -1.47 -15.26 1.47
C HIS A 34 -2.17 -15.49 2.82
N GLY A 35 -1.80 -14.76 3.88
CA GLY A 35 -2.51 -15.03 5.10
C GLY A 35 -2.22 -14.41 6.44
N ASN A 36 -0.99 -14.03 6.73
CA ASN A 36 -0.66 -13.67 8.10
C ASN A 36 -0.78 -12.15 8.29
N LEU A 37 -0.99 -11.72 9.53
CA LEU A 37 -0.95 -10.30 9.87
C LEU A 37 0.51 -9.87 9.77
N HIS A 38 0.78 -8.95 8.85
CA HIS A 38 2.13 -8.47 8.56
C HIS A 38 2.24 -7.01 8.94
N GLN A 39 3.36 -6.66 9.54
CA GLN A 39 3.71 -5.27 9.80
C GLN A 39 4.45 -4.72 8.59
N PHE A 40 4.12 -3.50 8.19
CA PHE A 40 4.86 -2.81 7.14
C PHE A 40 5.82 -1.81 7.76
N HIS A 41 7.09 -1.90 7.39
CA HIS A 41 8.12 -0.99 7.82
C HIS A 41 8.28 0.10 6.75
N LEU A 42 7.86 1.33 7.06
CA LEU A 42 7.82 2.42 6.07
C LEU A 42 9.22 2.80 5.59
N ALA A 43 10.17 2.93 6.52
CA ALA A 43 11.54 3.33 6.22
C ALA A 43 12.28 2.33 5.32
N GLU A 44 11.98 1.04 5.46
CA GLU A 44 12.60 -0.02 4.65
C GLU A 44 11.72 -0.44 3.46
N SER A 45 10.57 0.22 3.28
CA SER A 45 9.57 -0.08 2.24
C SER A 45 9.27 -1.59 2.13
N GLY A 46 9.09 -2.25 3.28
CA GLY A 46 9.13 -3.71 3.36
C GLY A 46 8.07 -4.32 4.28
N LEU A 47 7.55 -5.49 3.91
CA LEU A 47 6.73 -6.29 4.81
C LEU A 47 7.58 -7.12 5.75
N LEU A 48 7.12 -7.30 6.98
CA LEU A 48 7.72 -8.17 7.99
C LEU A 48 6.83 -9.39 8.24
N CYS A 49 7.43 -10.58 8.30
CA CYS A 49 6.74 -11.76 8.80
C CYS A 49 6.48 -11.65 10.31
N SER A 50 5.55 -12.43 10.83
CA SER A 50 5.20 -12.42 12.27
C SER A 50 6.39 -12.72 13.19
N SER A 51 7.37 -13.51 12.72
CA SER A 51 8.60 -13.81 13.48
C SER A 51 9.58 -12.64 13.50
N CYS A 52 9.54 -11.76 12.48
CA CYS A 52 10.42 -10.60 12.34
C CYS A 52 9.80 -9.33 12.94
N SER A 53 8.46 -9.19 12.90
CA SER A 53 7.75 -8.03 13.44
C SER A 53 7.96 -7.84 14.94
N GLY A 54 8.14 -8.93 15.70
CA GLY A 54 8.43 -8.86 17.15
C GLY A 54 9.89 -8.51 17.49
N LYS A 55 10.79 -8.51 16.50
CA LYS A 55 12.23 -8.22 16.69
C LYS A 55 12.61 -6.80 16.27
N SER A 56 11.80 -6.16 15.43
CA SER A 56 11.91 -4.73 15.17
C SER A 56 11.50 -3.96 16.44
N SER A 57 12.47 -3.27 17.04
CA SER A 57 12.29 -2.45 18.23
C SER A 57 11.06 -1.54 18.10
N PRO A 58 10.23 -1.35 19.15
CA PRO A 58 9.09 -0.43 19.16
C PRO A 58 9.48 1.06 19.00
N SER A 59 10.77 1.36 18.85
CA SER A 59 11.31 2.70 18.63
C SER A 59 11.30 3.08 17.14
N SER A 60 10.14 3.14 16.49
CA SER A 60 10.00 3.87 15.22
C SER A 60 8.54 4.22 14.97
N SER A 61 8.25 5.50 15.12
CA SER A 61 7.05 6.23 14.71
C SER A 61 6.76 6.17 13.18
N SER A 62 7.10 5.06 12.52
CA SER A 62 7.15 4.87 11.07
C SER A 62 6.45 3.59 10.64
N HIS A 63 5.39 3.19 11.35
CA HIS A 63 4.52 2.11 10.91
C HIS A 63 3.48 2.66 9.94
N ALA A 64 3.50 2.19 8.69
CA ALA A 64 2.39 2.42 7.78
C ALA A 64 1.14 1.69 8.34
N PRO A 65 -0.08 2.09 7.93
CA PRO A 65 -1.30 1.40 8.34
C PRO A 65 -1.17 -0.11 8.07
N SER A 66 -1.45 -0.93 9.09
CA SER A 66 -1.46 -2.38 8.93
C SER A 66 -2.47 -2.75 7.84
N LEU A 67 -1.97 -3.39 6.77
CA LEU A 67 -2.79 -3.84 5.67
C LEU A 67 -3.48 -5.15 6.08
N ARG A 68 -4.80 -5.24 5.91
CA ARG A 68 -5.52 -6.48 6.21
C ARG A 68 -5.02 -7.59 5.30
N ARG A 69 -5.10 -8.82 5.80
CA ARG A 69 -4.79 -10.05 5.06
C ARG A 69 -5.41 -10.07 3.67
N GLU A 70 -6.71 -9.77 3.59
CA GLU A 70 -7.48 -9.82 2.34
C GLU A 70 -7.03 -8.73 1.36
N ASP A 71 -6.72 -7.54 1.87
CA ASP A 71 -6.27 -6.42 1.05
C ASP A 71 -4.86 -6.70 0.49
N LEU A 72 -3.95 -7.31 1.27
CA LEU A 72 -2.63 -7.71 0.79
C LEU A 72 -2.71 -8.73 -0.35
N LYS A 73 -3.59 -9.73 -0.24
CA LYS A 73 -3.83 -10.70 -1.31
C LYS A 73 -4.31 -10.01 -2.59
N ILE A 74 -5.23 -9.07 -2.45
CA ILE A 74 -5.76 -8.29 -3.58
C ILE A 74 -4.63 -7.47 -4.21
N LEU A 75 -3.80 -6.80 -3.40
CA LEU A 75 -2.67 -6.02 -3.89
C LEU A 75 -1.64 -6.89 -4.64
N GLN A 76 -1.24 -8.02 -4.07
CA GLN A 76 -0.33 -8.99 -4.71
C GLN A 76 -0.90 -9.45 -6.06
N ARG A 77 -2.20 -9.77 -6.11
CA ARG A 77 -2.87 -10.16 -7.35
C ARG A 77 -2.88 -9.04 -8.38
N ILE A 78 -3.17 -7.80 -7.96
CA ILE A 78 -3.15 -6.63 -8.86
C ILE A 78 -1.75 -6.41 -9.44
N VAL A 79 -0.70 -6.57 -8.64
CA VAL A 79 0.69 -6.40 -9.10
C VAL A 79 1.05 -7.46 -10.14
N GLN A 80 0.65 -8.72 -9.91
CA GLN A 80 0.92 -9.84 -10.84
C GLN A 80 0.03 -9.87 -12.09
N MET A 81 -1.10 -9.15 -12.10
CA MET A 81 -1.99 -9.10 -13.25
C MET A 81 -1.38 -8.33 -14.43
N GLU A 82 -1.60 -8.84 -15.64
CA GLU A 82 -1.30 -8.11 -16.89
C GLU A 82 -2.14 -6.84 -17.00
N ARG A 83 -1.58 -5.77 -17.62
CA ARG A 83 -2.25 -4.45 -17.73
C ARG A 83 -3.66 -4.54 -18.32
N GLU A 84 -3.87 -5.36 -19.34
CA GLU A 84 -5.17 -5.55 -20.00
C GLU A 84 -6.24 -6.06 -19.02
N LYS A 85 -5.88 -6.98 -18.13
CA LYS A 85 -6.79 -7.54 -17.12
C LYS A 85 -7.05 -6.60 -15.95
N LYS A 86 -6.22 -5.57 -15.74
CA LYS A 86 -6.46 -4.55 -14.69
C LYS A 86 -7.63 -3.62 -15.05
N LYS A 87 -7.88 -3.39 -16.35
CA LYS A 87 -8.94 -2.49 -16.85
C LYS A 87 -10.36 -2.99 -16.50
N THR A 88 -10.54 -4.30 -16.35
CA THR A 88 -11.84 -4.93 -16.04
C THR A 88 -12.01 -5.25 -14.56
N LEU A 89 -10.97 -5.04 -13.74
CA LEU A 89 -10.99 -5.36 -12.32
C LEU A 89 -11.84 -4.34 -11.55
N SER A 90 -12.99 -4.78 -11.04
CA SER A 90 -13.79 -3.96 -10.14
C SER A 90 -13.50 -4.29 -8.67
N LEU A 91 -12.95 -3.31 -7.94
CA LEU A 91 -12.72 -3.38 -6.50
C LEU A 91 -13.87 -2.72 -5.72
N ALA A 92 -14.28 -3.37 -4.63
CA ALA A 92 -15.22 -2.77 -3.69
C ALA A 92 -14.65 -1.45 -3.13
N PRO A 93 -15.48 -0.38 -2.98
CA PRO A 93 -14.99 0.94 -2.57
C PRO A 93 -14.17 0.92 -1.27
N LYS A 94 -14.56 0.10 -0.28
CA LYS A 94 -13.84 -0.04 1.00
C LYS A 94 -12.44 -0.65 0.82
N VAL A 95 -12.28 -1.61 -0.08
CA VAL A 95 -10.97 -2.23 -0.38
C VAL A 95 -10.09 -1.20 -1.08
N LEU A 96 -10.63 -0.51 -2.09
CA LEU A 96 -9.92 0.54 -2.81
C LEU A 96 -9.40 1.61 -1.86
N THR A 97 -10.24 2.09 -0.94
CA THR A 97 -9.83 3.07 0.08
C THR A 97 -8.67 2.57 0.93
N ARG A 98 -8.72 1.33 1.41
CA ARG A 98 -7.64 0.76 2.25
C ARG A 98 -6.34 0.61 1.47
N LEU A 99 -6.40 0.16 0.22
CA LEU A 99 -5.20 0.00 -0.63
C LEU A 99 -4.56 1.36 -0.95
N VAL A 100 -5.35 2.35 -1.32
CA VAL A 100 -4.83 3.70 -1.62
C VAL A 100 -4.26 4.36 -0.35
N SER A 101 -4.93 4.23 0.79
CA SER A 101 -4.43 4.75 2.07
C SER A 101 -3.17 4.02 2.56
N PHE A 102 -2.93 2.79 2.11
CA PHE A 102 -1.71 2.05 2.40
C PHE A 102 -0.54 2.50 1.51
N LEU A 103 -0.76 2.68 0.20
CA LEU A 103 0.30 3.08 -0.73
C LEU A 103 0.67 4.56 -0.63
N HIS A 104 -0.27 5.43 -0.25
CA HIS A 104 -0.03 6.86 -0.22
C HIS A 104 1.09 7.28 0.75
N PRO A 105 1.16 6.80 2.02
CA PRO A 105 2.27 7.10 2.91
C PRO A 105 3.63 6.62 2.36
N ILE A 106 3.66 5.48 1.66
CA ILE A 106 4.88 4.95 1.05
C ILE A 106 5.38 5.90 -0.03
N LEU A 107 4.49 6.33 -0.91
CA LEU A 107 4.78 7.32 -1.94
C LEU A 107 5.27 8.66 -1.35
N SER A 108 4.56 9.20 -0.36
CA SER A 108 4.93 10.46 0.28
C SER A 108 6.27 10.37 1.02
N TYR A 109 6.57 9.21 1.62
CA TYR A 109 7.86 8.95 2.25
C TYR A 109 9.00 8.90 1.23
N GLN A 110 8.83 8.13 0.13
CA GLN A 110 9.85 7.97 -0.90
C GLN A 110 10.12 9.25 -1.71
N LEU A 111 9.13 10.15 -1.81
CA LEU A 111 9.28 11.42 -2.52
C LEU A 111 9.72 12.57 -1.61
N GLU A 112 9.86 12.32 -0.30
CA GLU A 112 10.15 13.31 0.75
C GLU A 112 9.24 14.55 0.71
N ARG A 113 8.10 14.46 0.02
CA ARG A 113 7.17 15.56 -0.23
C ARG A 113 5.75 15.05 -0.29
N PRO A 114 4.79 15.76 0.32
CA PRO A 114 3.38 15.43 0.16
C PRO A 114 2.91 15.76 -1.25
N PHE A 115 2.01 14.93 -1.80
CA PHE A 115 1.30 15.30 -3.04
C PHE A 115 0.27 16.38 -2.73
N HIS A 116 0.51 17.61 -3.19
CA HIS A 116 -0.47 18.69 -3.08
C HIS A 116 -1.81 18.35 -3.75
N SER A 117 -1.78 17.61 -4.85
CA SER A 117 -2.99 17.08 -5.51
C SER A 117 -3.77 16.08 -4.64
N TRP A 118 -3.09 15.29 -3.82
CA TRP A 118 -3.73 14.37 -2.88
C TRP A 118 -4.40 15.10 -1.73
N LEU A 119 -3.72 16.07 -1.14
CA LEU A 119 -4.28 16.92 -0.08
C LEU A 119 -5.57 17.59 -0.57
N TYR A 120 -5.55 18.12 -1.79
CA TYR A 120 -6.72 18.71 -2.43
C TYR A 120 -7.88 17.70 -2.63
N LEU A 121 -7.59 16.47 -3.08
CA LEU A 121 -8.62 15.43 -3.24
C LEU A 121 -9.24 14.99 -1.91
N GLN A 122 -8.46 14.92 -0.83
CA GLN A 122 -8.98 14.62 0.51
C GLN A 122 -9.91 15.72 1.00
N GLU A 123 -9.50 16.99 0.87
CA GLU A 123 -10.29 18.14 1.28
C GLU A 123 -11.63 18.19 0.54
N PHE A 124 -11.64 17.89 -0.76
CA PHE A 124 -12.86 17.85 -1.54
C PHE A 124 -13.81 16.72 -1.10
N SER A 125 -13.27 15.54 -0.78
CA SER A 125 -14.08 14.39 -0.33
C SER A 125 -14.80 14.64 1.00
N LEU A 126 -14.18 15.39 1.91
CA LEU A 126 -14.75 15.77 3.21
C LEU A 126 -15.89 16.78 3.08
N ARG A 127 -15.80 17.68 2.09
CA ARG A 127 -16.86 18.67 1.82
C ARG A 127 -18.11 18.04 1.21
N THR A 128 -17.98 16.98 0.41
CA THR A 128 -19.12 16.28 -0.21
C THR A 128 -19.87 15.32 0.72
N SER A 129 -19.33 14.99 1.90
CA SER A 129 -20.01 14.14 2.91
C SER A 129 -20.88 14.93 3.91
N LEU A 130 -20.93 16.26 3.77
CA LEU A 130 -21.72 17.17 4.63
C LEU A 130 -22.92 17.80 3.89
N THR A 131 -23.25 17.27 2.71
CA THR A 131 -24.44 17.62 1.89
C THR A 131 -25.16 16.33 1.54
#